data_AF-A0A947KL78-F1
#
_entry.id   AF-A0A947KL78-F1
#
_cell.length_a   1.000
_cell.length_b   1.000
_cell.length_c   1.000
_cell.angle_alpha   90.00
_cell.angle_beta   90.00
_cell.angle_gamma   90.00
#
_symmetry.space_group_name_H-M   'P 1'
#
loop_
_entity.id
_entity.type
_entity.pdbx_description
1 polymer ?
#
loop_
_entity_poly.entity_id
_entity_poly.type
_entity_poly.pdbx_seq_one_letter_code
_entity_poly.pdbx_strand_id
1 'polypeptide(L)'
;MNSKITPDSKLLNRLESLRQKISDEQKESLDHAQKKGEDSYNKKVDELLDYLTKVARDISRRRYGDPQEIFELTKTSVYPEQIYELAESFGMMIVKVEARELRLEQTIDKLKDLNTHLQSECDNRTKIEKELQVYRDNLESLIRERTDELMKTNEMLKTEILERQEIDEDRKKLVDDLQEAIDNIKTLKGLIPICSSCKNIRDDKGYWNDLEVYISEHSEIEFSHSLCPDCLKNHYPEEYKRLQEKGKLVLPPEK
;
A
#
# COMPACT_ATOMS: atom_id res chain seq x y z
N MET A 1 54.55 -109.27 78.10
CA MET A 1 53.46 -109.67 77.20
C MET A 1 52.58 -108.46 76.97
N ASN A 2 52.66 -107.82 75.79
CA ASN A 2 51.67 -106.83 75.34
C ASN A 2 51.47 -107.09 73.85
N SER A 3 50.38 -107.80 73.52
CA SER A 3 49.96 -108.06 72.15
C SER A 3 49.52 -106.77 71.49
N LYS A 4 50.21 -106.35 70.42
CA LYS A 4 49.72 -105.31 69.50
C LYS A 4 48.44 -105.84 68.86
N ILE A 5 47.31 -105.19 69.14
CA ILE A 5 46.04 -105.42 68.46
C ILE A 5 46.22 -104.92 67.02
N THR A 6 46.33 -105.84 66.06
CA THR A 6 46.21 -105.52 64.62
C THR A 6 44.74 -105.25 64.31
N PRO A 7 44.38 -104.15 63.62
CA PRO A 7 42.99 -103.86 63.26
C PRO A 7 42.44 -104.96 62.34
N ASP A 8 41.22 -105.41 62.60
CA ASP A 8 40.53 -106.45 61.81
C ASP A 8 40.38 -106.00 60.35
N SER A 9 41.02 -106.72 59.42
CA SER A 9 41.04 -106.39 57.99
C SER A 9 39.64 -106.41 57.35
N LYS A 10 38.69 -107.16 57.94
CA LYS A 10 37.28 -107.13 57.51
C LYS A 10 36.59 -105.82 57.88
N LEU A 11 36.97 -105.18 58.99
CA LEU A 11 36.44 -103.86 59.37
C LEU A 11 37.03 -102.77 58.47
N LEU A 12 38.31 -102.83 58.14
CA LEU A 12 38.97 -101.87 57.23
C LEU A 12 38.35 -101.87 55.82
N ASN A 13 38.18 -103.05 55.21
CA ASN A 13 37.56 -103.15 53.88
C ASN A 13 36.08 -102.70 53.89
N ARG A 14 35.37 -102.97 54.98
CA ARG A 14 33.97 -102.55 55.14
C ARG A 14 33.87 -101.03 55.29
N LEU A 15 34.79 -100.40 56.02
CA LEU A 15 34.89 -98.94 56.14
C LEU A 15 35.27 -98.27 54.81
N GLU A 16 36.17 -98.83 54.01
CA GLU A 16 36.49 -98.30 52.66
C GLU A 16 35.30 -98.41 51.70
N SER A 17 34.59 -99.54 51.69
CA SER A 17 33.40 -99.72 50.85
C SER A 17 32.26 -98.76 51.25
N LEU A 18 32.13 -98.46 52.55
CA LEU A 18 31.17 -97.47 53.05
C LEU A 18 31.62 -96.05 52.67
N ARG A 19 32.92 -95.75 52.74
CA ARG A 19 33.48 -94.45 52.35
C ARG A 19 33.28 -94.15 50.87
N GLN A 20 33.44 -95.15 50.01
CA GLN A 20 33.22 -95.01 48.56
C GLN A 20 31.75 -94.78 48.23
N LYS A 21 30.83 -95.56 48.83
CA LYS A 21 29.38 -95.37 48.68
C LYS A 21 28.91 -94.01 49.18
N ILE A 22 29.44 -93.54 50.31
CA ILE A 22 29.14 -92.19 50.82
C ILE A 22 29.63 -91.12 49.83
N SER A 23 30.81 -91.29 49.21
CA SER A 23 31.32 -90.34 48.22
C SER A 23 30.51 -90.31 46.92
N ASP A 24 30.02 -91.47 46.46
CA ASP A 24 29.22 -91.59 45.24
C ASP A 24 27.79 -91.05 45.48
N GLU A 25 27.17 -91.37 46.61
CA GLU A 25 25.89 -90.80 47.05
C GLU A 25 25.97 -89.27 47.24
N GLN A 26 27.09 -88.77 47.76
CA GLN A 26 27.34 -87.33 47.89
C GLN A 26 27.48 -86.64 46.53
N LYS A 27 28.14 -87.27 45.55
CA LYS A 27 28.24 -86.74 44.17
C LYS A 27 26.91 -86.71 43.45
N GLU A 28 26.13 -87.79 43.49
CA GLU A 28 24.79 -87.82 42.88
C GLU A 28 23.87 -86.77 43.52
N SER A 29 23.98 -86.57 44.84
CA SER A 29 23.23 -85.53 45.56
C SER A 29 23.66 -84.10 45.15
N LEU A 30 24.95 -83.88 44.91
CA LEU A 30 25.51 -82.60 44.44
C LEU A 30 25.10 -82.30 43.00
N ASP A 31 25.18 -83.27 42.09
CA ASP A 31 24.78 -83.13 40.69
C ASP A 31 23.27 -82.90 40.59
N HIS A 32 22.47 -83.62 41.39
CA HIS A 32 21.03 -83.39 41.45
C HIS A 32 20.70 -82.00 42.03
N ALA A 33 21.46 -81.51 43.00
CA ALA A 33 21.28 -80.16 43.55
C ALA A 33 21.66 -79.06 42.54
N GLN A 34 22.76 -79.25 41.79
CA GLN A 34 23.18 -78.33 40.73
C GLN A 34 22.18 -78.29 39.58
N LYS A 35 21.73 -79.44 39.09
CA LYS A 35 20.75 -79.53 38.00
C LYS A 35 19.40 -78.90 38.37
N LYS A 36 18.95 -79.11 39.61
CA LYS A 36 17.74 -78.47 40.15
C LYS A 36 17.90 -76.96 40.31
N GLY A 37 19.12 -76.49 40.60
CA GLY A 37 19.48 -75.07 40.63
C GLY A 37 19.47 -74.43 39.24
N GLU A 38 20.03 -75.11 38.23
CA GLU A 38 20.01 -74.69 36.83
C GLU A 38 18.58 -74.66 36.26
N ASP A 39 17.78 -75.69 36.49
CA ASP A 39 16.38 -75.73 36.06
C ASP A 39 15.56 -74.60 36.70
N SER A 40 15.82 -74.31 37.98
CA SER A 40 15.18 -73.17 38.67
C SER A 40 15.65 -71.81 38.18
N TYR A 41 16.89 -71.70 37.71
CA TYR A 41 17.45 -70.46 37.17
C TYR A 41 16.90 -70.20 35.76
N ASN A 42 16.93 -71.20 34.87
CA ASN A 42 16.40 -71.11 33.52
C ASN A 42 14.91 -70.75 33.50
N LYS A 43 14.13 -71.35 34.41
CA LYS A 43 12.71 -71.00 34.56
C LYS A 43 12.48 -69.52 34.91
N LYS A 44 13.33 -68.93 35.75
CA LYS A 44 13.25 -67.50 36.10
C LYS A 44 13.66 -66.60 34.92
N VAL A 45 14.61 -67.04 34.10
CA VAL A 45 15.00 -66.32 32.88
C VAL A 45 13.87 -66.34 31.85
N ASP A 46 13.19 -67.48 31.66
CA ASP A 46 12.03 -67.58 30.78
C ASP A 46 10.88 -66.68 31.24
N GLU A 47 10.61 -66.61 32.54
CA GLU A 47 9.62 -65.69 33.12
C GLU A 47 9.95 -64.21 32.82
N LEU A 48 11.24 -63.84 32.86
CA LEU A 48 11.71 -62.50 32.50
C LEU A 48 11.57 -62.22 30.99
N LEU A 49 11.84 -63.20 30.13
CA LEU A 49 11.67 -63.07 28.68
C LEU A 49 10.19 -62.96 28.27
N ASP A 50 9.30 -63.69 28.93
CA ASP A 50 7.84 -63.56 28.74
C ASP A 50 7.37 -62.17 29.16
N TYR A 51 7.91 -61.64 30.26
CA TYR A 51 7.65 -60.27 30.69
C TYR A 51 8.13 -59.23 29.67
N LEU A 52 9.38 -59.34 29.19
CA LEU A 52 9.91 -58.43 28.16
C LEU A 52 9.14 -58.53 26.83
N THR A 53 8.66 -59.73 26.49
CA THR A 53 7.79 -59.95 25.32
C THR A 53 6.44 -59.27 25.49
N LYS A 54 5.86 -59.31 26.69
CA LYS A 54 4.65 -58.57 27.03
C LYS A 54 4.88 -57.06 26.91
N VAL A 55 5.98 -56.57 27.48
CA VAL A 55 6.41 -55.16 27.36
C VAL A 55 6.53 -54.72 25.90
N ALA A 56 7.21 -55.49 25.05
CA ALA A 56 7.34 -55.18 23.62
C ALA A 56 5.98 -55.08 22.90
N ARG A 57 5.05 -55.99 23.24
CA ARG A 57 3.68 -55.98 22.71
C ARG A 57 2.90 -54.76 23.18
N ASP A 58 3.03 -54.41 24.45
CA ASP A 58 2.39 -53.27 25.07
C ASP A 58 2.93 -51.95 24.48
N ILE A 59 4.25 -51.88 24.24
CA ILE A 59 4.91 -50.78 23.54
C ILE A 59 4.34 -50.58 22.13
N SER A 60 4.18 -51.67 21.38
CA SER A 60 3.65 -51.62 20.01
C SER A 60 2.17 -51.19 19.95
N ARG A 61 1.43 -51.38 21.04
CA ARG A 61 0.00 -51.07 21.15
C ARG A 61 -0.27 -49.70 21.79
N ARG A 62 0.75 -48.88 22.04
CA ARG A 62 0.65 -47.61 22.76
C ARG A 62 0.05 -47.76 24.18
N ARG A 63 0.30 -48.88 24.84
CA ARG A 63 -0.06 -49.07 26.24
C ARG A 63 1.23 -49.30 27.00
N TYR A 64 1.77 -48.25 27.58
CA TYR A 64 2.99 -48.33 28.38
C TYR A 64 2.56 -48.43 29.85
N GLY A 65 3.02 -49.47 30.56
CA GLY A 65 2.86 -49.58 32.01
C GLY A 65 3.79 -48.60 32.74
N ASP A 66 4.00 -48.78 34.04
CA ASP A 66 4.99 -47.99 34.77
C ASP A 66 6.42 -48.30 34.24
N PRO A 67 7.13 -47.33 33.65
CA PRO A 67 8.48 -47.54 33.13
C PRO A 67 9.47 -48.02 34.19
N GLN A 68 9.21 -47.74 35.47
CA GLN A 68 10.06 -48.11 36.60
C GLN A 68 10.32 -49.62 36.65
N GLU A 69 9.33 -50.45 36.30
CA GLU A 69 9.45 -51.90 36.32
C GLU A 69 10.50 -52.41 35.30
N ILE A 70 10.63 -51.74 34.15
CA ILE A 70 11.62 -52.08 33.12
C ILE A 70 13.00 -51.52 33.49
N PHE A 71 13.06 -50.32 34.06
CA PHE A 71 14.32 -49.74 34.53
C PHE A 71 14.95 -50.56 35.66
N GLU A 72 14.18 -51.24 36.50
CA GLU A 72 14.72 -52.15 37.52
C GLU A 72 15.53 -53.30 36.87
N LEU A 73 15.05 -53.83 35.74
CA LEU A 73 15.71 -54.91 34.99
C LEU A 73 17.00 -54.48 34.29
N THR A 74 17.27 -53.16 34.18
CA THR A 74 18.52 -52.64 33.59
C THR A 74 19.72 -52.66 34.54
N LYS A 75 19.53 -53.10 35.80
CA LYS A 75 20.62 -53.17 36.78
C LYS A 75 21.59 -54.32 36.45
N THR A 76 22.77 -53.96 35.94
CA THR A 76 23.82 -54.84 35.37
C THR A 76 24.38 -55.90 36.34
N SER A 77 24.17 -55.76 37.65
CA SER A 77 24.71 -56.69 38.67
C SER A 77 23.70 -57.73 39.17
N VAL A 78 22.44 -57.65 38.76
CA VAL A 78 21.34 -58.49 39.29
C VAL A 78 20.79 -59.45 38.25
N TYR A 79 20.87 -59.10 36.97
CA TYR A 79 20.25 -59.82 35.86
C TYR A 79 21.26 -60.30 34.80
N PRO A 80 20.92 -61.33 34.01
CA PRO A 80 21.76 -61.78 32.89
C PRO A 80 22.00 -60.69 31.84
N GLU A 81 23.13 -60.76 31.15
CA GLU A 81 23.58 -59.76 30.16
C GLU A 81 22.51 -59.48 29.09
N GLN A 82 21.94 -60.52 28.48
CA GLN A 82 20.93 -60.35 27.43
C GLN A 82 19.62 -59.72 27.93
N ILE A 83 19.28 -59.94 29.21
CA ILE A 83 18.04 -59.41 29.80
C ILE A 83 18.16 -57.91 30.04
N TYR A 84 19.29 -57.44 30.57
CA TYR A 84 19.47 -56.00 30.79
C TYR A 84 19.53 -55.23 29.46
N GLU A 85 20.21 -55.76 28.43
CA GLU A 85 20.31 -55.09 27.11
C GLU A 85 18.94 -54.92 26.45
N LEU A 86 18.10 -55.96 26.53
CA LEU A 86 16.72 -55.91 26.05
C LEU A 86 15.87 -54.94 26.87
N ALA A 87 15.98 -54.97 28.20
CA ALA A 87 15.29 -54.05 29.08
C ALA A 87 15.69 -52.59 28.82
N GLU A 88 16.97 -52.32 28.59
CA GLU A 88 17.48 -51.00 28.27
C GLU A 88 16.94 -50.50 26.91
N SER A 89 16.95 -51.37 25.90
CA SER A 89 16.39 -51.07 24.59
C SER A 89 14.90 -50.73 24.65
N PHE A 90 14.12 -51.51 25.41
CA PHE A 90 12.69 -51.25 25.61
C PHE A 90 12.43 -50.00 26.45
N GLY A 91 13.21 -49.76 27.52
CA GLY A 91 13.12 -48.55 28.33
C GLY A 91 13.37 -47.29 27.50
N MET A 92 14.43 -47.29 26.68
CA MET A 92 14.71 -46.20 25.74
C MET A 92 13.63 -46.01 24.69
N MET A 93 12.99 -47.10 24.24
CA MET A 93 11.89 -47.04 23.28
C MET A 93 10.66 -46.37 23.89
N ILE A 94 10.29 -46.70 25.14
CA ILE A 94 9.17 -46.09 25.87
C ILE A 94 9.39 -44.57 25.98
N VAL A 95 10.55 -44.15 26.51
CA VAL A 95 10.88 -42.73 26.69
C VAL A 95 10.82 -41.96 25.36
N LYS A 96 11.34 -42.54 24.28
CA LYS A 96 11.29 -41.91 22.94
C LYS A 96 9.86 -41.78 22.41
N VAL A 97 9.01 -42.78 22.66
CA VAL A 97 7.60 -42.72 22.23
C VAL A 97 6.83 -41.67 23.03
N GLU A 98 6.95 -41.66 24.36
CA GLU A 98 6.32 -40.65 25.22
C GLU A 98 6.75 -39.23 24.84
N ALA A 99 8.05 -39.02 24.62
CA ALA A 99 8.56 -37.71 24.18
C ALA A 99 8.01 -37.28 22.82
N ARG A 100 7.75 -38.24 21.91
CA ARG A 100 7.15 -37.95 20.60
C ARG A 100 5.66 -37.66 20.74
N GLU A 101 4.93 -38.42 21.56
CA GLU A 101 3.50 -38.20 21.81
C GLU A 101 3.26 -36.82 22.42
N LEU A 102 4.03 -36.45 23.45
CA LEU A 102 3.96 -35.10 24.05
C LEU A 102 4.22 -34.00 23.01
N ARG A 103 5.23 -34.16 22.14
CA ARG A 103 5.51 -33.19 21.07
C ARG A 103 4.38 -33.10 20.06
N LEU A 104 3.75 -34.22 19.71
CA LEU A 104 2.62 -34.25 18.80
C LEU A 104 1.41 -33.54 19.42
N GLU A 105 1.11 -33.79 20.69
CA GLU A 105 0.05 -33.08 21.43
C GLU A 105 0.30 -31.57 21.46
N GLN A 106 1.51 -31.14 21.83
CA GLN A 106 1.88 -29.72 21.80
C GLN A 106 1.73 -29.09 20.40
N THR A 107 2.01 -29.84 19.34
CA THR A 107 1.86 -29.36 17.97
C THR A 107 0.39 -29.24 17.59
N ILE A 108 -0.44 -30.22 17.97
CA ILE A 108 -1.88 -30.20 17.75
C ILE A 108 -2.51 -28.99 18.45
N ASP A 109 -2.12 -28.73 19.70
CA ASP A 109 -2.67 -27.59 20.45
C ASP A 109 -2.26 -26.26 19.83
N LYS A 110 -0.99 -26.10 19.42
CA LYS A 110 -0.56 -24.92 18.65
C LYS A 110 -1.32 -24.76 17.35
N LEU A 111 -1.58 -25.84 16.62
CA LEU A 111 -2.36 -25.80 15.38
C LEU A 111 -3.80 -25.40 15.64
N LYS A 112 -4.42 -25.88 16.72
CA LYS A 112 -5.77 -25.46 17.12
C LYS A 112 -5.81 -23.98 17.46
N ASP A 113 -4.88 -23.52 18.30
CA ASP A 113 -4.79 -22.11 18.69
C ASP A 113 -4.62 -21.22 17.46
N LEU A 114 -3.68 -21.57 16.57
CA LEU A 114 -3.44 -20.81 15.35
C LEU A 114 -4.66 -20.83 14.42
N ASN A 115 -5.37 -21.96 14.31
CA ASN A 115 -6.58 -22.05 13.50
C ASN A 115 -7.71 -21.17 14.07
N THR A 116 -7.92 -21.18 15.39
CA THR A 116 -8.90 -20.29 16.02
C THR A 116 -8.55 -18.81 15.83
N HIS A 117 -7.27 -18.46 15.93
CA HIS A 117 -6.80 -17.10 15.68
C HIS A 117 -7.02 -16.69 14.22
N LEU A 118 -6.61 -17.53 13.26
CA LEU A 118 -6.84 -17.28 11.83
C LEU A 118 -8.33 -17.13 11.51
N GLN A 119 -9.18 -17.94 12.12
CA GLN A 119 -10.62 -17.85 11.92
C GLN A 119 -11.18 -16.50 12.41
N SER A 120 -10.72 -16.03 13.58
CA SER A 120 -11.10 -14.71 14.09
C SER A 120 -10.61 -13.55 13.21
N GLU A 121 -9.40 -13.65 12.65
CA GLU A 121 -8.86 -12.68 11.70
C GLU A 121 -9.64 -12.67 10.38
N CYS A 122 -10.01 -13.84 9.86
CA CYS A 122 -10.87 -13.96 8.68
C CYS A 122 -12.25 -13.30 8.90
N ASP A 123 -12.86 -13.52 10.06
CA ASP A 123 -14.14 -12.89 10.41
C ASP A 123 -14.02 -11.36 10.50
N ASN A 124 -12.95 -10.86 11.13
CA ASN A 124 -12.67 -9.43 11.19
C ASN A 124 -12.46 -8.83 9.80
N ARG A 125 -11.66 -9.48 8.95
CA ARG A 125 -11.42 -9.02 7.58
C ARG A 125 -12.72 -8.95 6.78
N THR A 126 -13.56 -9.97 6.90
CA THR A 126 -14.86 -10.03 6.22
C THR A 126 -15.80 -8.88 6.66
N LYS A 127 -15.77 -8.49 7.94
CA LYS A 127 -16.54 -7.33 8.42
C LYS A 127 -16.04 -6.03 7.80
N ILE A 128 -14.72 -5.81 7.83
CA ILE A 128 -14.09 -4.61 7.27
C ILE A 128 -14.36 -4.51 5.75
N GLU A 129 -14.26 -5.63 5.03
CA GLU A 129 -14.57 -5.69 3.59
C GLU A 129 -16.03 -5.26 3.30
N LYS A 130 -16.99 -5.69 4.13
CA LYS A 130 -18.39 -5.27 4.00
C LYS A 130 -18.60 -3.78 4.30
N GLU A 131 -17.95 -3.25 5.33
CA GLU A 131 -18.02 -1.82 5.65
C GLU A 131 -17.44 -0.98 4.51
N LEU A 132 -16.26 -1.35 4.00
CA LEU A 132 -15.64 -0.69 2.85
C LEU A 132 -16.51 -0.76 1.59
N GLN A 133 -17.19 -1.89 1.39
CA GLN A 133 -18.14 -2.05 0.29
C GLN A 133 -19.27 -1.02 0.38
N VAL A 134 -19.87 -0.86 1.56
CA VAL A 134 -20.93 0.15 1.78
C VAL A 134 -20.41 1.57 1.57
N TYR A 135 -19.21 1.89 2.06
CA TYR A 135 -18.61 3.20 1.81
C TYR A 135 -18.37 3.46 0.32
N ARG A 136 -17.89 2.45 -0.42
CA ARG A 136 -17.67 2.56 -1.87
C ARG A 136 -18.97 2.84 -2.60
N ASP A 137 -20.03 2.09 -2.30
CA ASP A 137 -21.34 2.24 -2.96
C ASP A 137 -21.95 3.63 -2.68
N ASN A 138 -21.81 4.12 -1.45
CA ASN A 138 -22.23 5.48 -1.08
C ASN A 138 -21.46 6.56 -1.85
N LEU A 139 -20.14 6.42 -1.97
CA LEU A 139 -19.30 7.36 -2.73
C LEU A 139 -19.63 7.33 -4.22
N GLU A 140 -19.86 6.15 -4.80
CA GLU A 140 -20.28 6.01 -6.20
C GLU A 140 -21.62 6.70 -6.45
N SER A 141 -22.58 6.56 -5.52
CA SER A 141 -23.87 7.27 -5.61
C SER A 141 -23.69 8.78 -5.57
N LEU A 142 -22.87 9.30 -4.65
CA LEU A 142 -22.63 10.74 -4.51
C LEU A 142 -21.90 11.31 -5.72
N ILE A 143 -20.90 10.60 -6.24
CA ILE A 143 -20.17 11.00 -7.46
C ILE A 143 -21.14 11.07 -8.64
N ARG A 144 -22.02 10.08 -8.79
CA ARG A 144 -23.03 10.08 -9.85
C ARG A 144 -23.94 11.31 -9.77
N GLU A 145 -24.50 11.57 -8.59
CA GLU A 145 -25.38 12.73 -8.36
C GLU A 145 -24.67 14.05 -8.69
N ARG A 146 -23.45 14.24 -8.19
CA ARG A 146 -22.65 15.45 -8.47
C ARG A 146 -22.25 15.57 -9.94
N THR A 147 -21.97 14.46 -10.60
CA THR A 147 -21.62 14.47 -12.03
C THR A 147 -22.84 14.88 -12.86
N ASP A 148 -24.04 14.38 -12.52
CA ASP A 148 -25.28 14.75 -13.20
C ASP A 148 -25.62 16.24 -13.00
N GLU A 149 -25.44 16.77 -11.78
CA GLU A 149 -25.57 18.21 -11.51
C GLU A 149 -24.58 19.06 -12.33
N LEU A 150 -23.31 18.64 -12.38
CA LEU A 150 -22.28 19.34 -13.15
C LEU A 150 -22.52 19.26 -14.65
N MET A 151 -23.04 18.15 -15.17
CA MET A 151 -23.38 18.03 -16.59
C MET A 151 -24.52 19.00 -16.94
N LYS A 152 -25.59 19.05 -16.13
CA LYS A 152 -26.71 19.98 -16.34
C LYS A 152 -26.26 21.44 -16.32
N THR A 153 -25.46 21.83 -15.32
CA THR A 153 -24.96 23.21 -15.24
C THR A 153 -24.02 23.56 -16.39
N ASN A 154 -23.16 22.63 -16.81
CA ASN A 154 -22.31 22.84 -17.99
C ASN A 154 -23.13 22.99 -19.28
N GLU A 155 -24.20 22.22 -19.46
CA GLU A 155 -25.09 22.39 -20.61
C GLU A 155 -25.79 23.74 -20.59
N MET A 156 -26.32 24.17 -19.43
CA MET A 156 -26.94 25.49 -19.27
C MET A 156 -25.95 26.64 -19.52
N LEU A 157 -24.71 26.54 -19.03
CA LEU A 157 -23.69 27.55 -19.26
C LEU A 157 -23.29 27.61 -20.74
N LYS A 158 -23.20 26.46 -21.42
CA LYS A 158 -22.94 26.43 -22.87
C LYS A 158 -24.03 27.16 -23.65
N THR A 159 -25.31 26.95 -23.31
CA THR A 159 -26.41 27.65 -23.97
C THR A 159 -26.35 29.16 -23.70
N GLU A 160 -26.11 29.58 -22.44
CA GLU A 160 -26.00 31.00 -22.11
C GLU A 160 -24.82 31.69 -22.84
N ILE A 161 -23.69 30.99 -23.00
CA ILE A 161 -22.53 31.52 -23.73
C ILE A 161 -22.89 31.73 -25.21
N LEU A 162 -23.58 30.80 -25.86
CA LEU A 162 -23.99 30.94 -27.26
C LEU A 162 -24.93 32.13 -27.45
N GLU A 163 -25.92 32.28 -26.57
CA GLU A 163 -26.84 33.42 -26.61
C GLU A 163 -26.10 34.76 -26.42
N ARG A 164 -25.17 34.84 -25.48
CA ARG A 164 -24.35 36.04 -25.27
C ARG A 164 -23.49 36.38 -26.48
N GLN A 165 -22.93 35.37 -27.16
CA GLN A 165 -22.14 35.58 -28.37
C GLN A 165 -22.96 36.19 -29.50
N GLU A 166 -24.17 35.69 -29.74
CA GLU A 166 -25.08 36.23 -30.75
C GLU A 166 -25.43 37.70 -30.47
N ILE A 167 -25.76 38.01 -29.21
CA ILE A 167 -26.05 39.39 -28.78
C ILE A 167 -24.82 40.30 -28.98
N ASP A 168 -23.62 39.83 -28.65
CA ASP A 168 -22.40 40.63 -28.81
C ASP A 168 -22.03 40.84 -30.28
N GLU A 169 -22.34 39.89 -31.17
CA GLU A 169 -22.20 40.07 -32.62
C GLU A 169 -23.17 41.13 -33.16
N ASP A 170 -24.43 41.09 -32.74
CA ASP A 170 -25.42 42.07 -33.17
C ASP A 170 -25.14 43.48 -32.62
N ARG A 171 -24.64 43.56 -31.37
CA ARG A 171 -24.14 44.82 -30.80
C ARG A 171 -22.99 45.40 -31.62
N LYS A 172 -22.04 44.58 -32.06
CA LYS A 172 -20.92 45.04 -32.90
C LYS A 172 -21.42 45.61 -34.22
N LYS A 173 -22.32 44.90 -34.92
CA LYS A 173 -22.93 45.41 -36.17
C LYS A 173 -23.61 46.75 -35.95
N LEU A 174 -24.41 46.87 -34.88
CA LEU A 174 -25.10 48.13 -34.57
C LEU A 174 -24.12 49.26 -34.26
N VAL A 175 -23.03 48.99 -33.55
CA VAL A 175 -21.97 49.97 -33.28
C VAL A 175 -21.32 50.42 -34.59
N ASP A 176 -21.02 49.50 -35.50
CA ASP A 176 -20.44 49.80 -36.80
C ASP A 176 -21.40 50.66 -37.66
N ASP A 177 -22.69 50.29 -37.72
CA ASP A 177 -23.72 51.05 -38.43
C ASP A 177 -23.89 52.47 -37.87
N LEU A 178 -23.88 52.62 -36.55
CA LEU A 178 -23.94 53.92 -35.88
C LEU A 178 -22.69 54.77 -36.18
N GLN A 179 -21.52 54.14 -36.21
CA GLN A 179 -20.27 54.83 -36.53
C GLN A 179 -20.27 55.33 -37.98
N GLU A 180 -20.74 54.51 -38.93
CA GLU A 180 -20.91 54.91 -40.33
C GLU A 180 -21.89 56.09 -40.47
N ALA A 181 -23.04 56.02 -39.77
CA ALA A 181 -24.01 57.12 -39.76
C ALA A 181 -23.40 58.43 -39.21
N ILE A 182 -22.60 58.35 -38.15
CA ILE A 182 -21.89 59.51 -37.59
C ILE A 182 -20.91 60.10 -38.61
N ASP A 183 -20.13 59.27 -39.30
CA ASP A 183 -19.14 59.75 -40.26
C ASP A 183 -19.79 60.34 -41.52
N ASN A 184 -20.94 59.80 -41.95
CA ASN A 184 -21.80 60.40 -42.98
C ASN A 184 -22.34 61.78 -42.55
N ILE A 185 -22.74 61.96 -41.28
CA ILE A 185 -23.16 63.27 -40.77
C ILE A 185 -21.98 64.25 -40.73
N LYS A 186 -20.78 63.82 -40.32
CA LYS A 186 -19.59 64.69 -40.29
C LYS A 186 -19.20 65.20 -41.68
N THR A 187 -19.25 64.34 -42.70
CA THR A 187 -18.96 64.75 -44.08
C THR A 187 -19.99 65.76 -44.60
N LEU A 188 -21.29 65.56 -44.30
CA LEU A 188 -22.35 66.52 -44.63
C LEU A 188 -22.18 67.87 -43.90
N LYS A 189 -21.73 67.86 -42.64
CA LYS A 189 -21.41 69.07 -41.86
C LYS A 189 -20.16 69.82 -42.33
N GLY A 190 -19.30 69.20 -43.14
CA GLY A 190 -18.09 69.83 -43.68
C GLY A 190 -18.34 70.78 -44.86
N LEU A 191 -19.56 70.82 -45.40
CA LEU A 191 -19.91 71.70 -46.51
C LEU A 191 -20.38 73.05 -45.99
N ILE A 192 -19.51 74.07 -46.07
CA ILE A 192 -19.88 75.45 -45.79
C ILE A 192 -20.38 76.11 -47.08
N PRO A 193 -21.68 76.45 -47.19
CA PRO A 193 -22.20 77.14 -48.36
C PRO A 193 -21.68 78.58 -48.42
N ILE A 194 -20.82 78.88 -49.41
CA ILE A 194 -20.31 80.23 -49.67
C ILE A 194 -20.98 80.87 -50.89
N CYS A 195 -21.18 82.18 -50.85
CA CYS A 195 -21.66 82.93 -52.01
C CYS A 195 -20.54 82.98 -53.05
N SER A 196 -20.81 82.53 -54.28
CA SER A 196 -19.79 82.50 -55.33
C SER A 196 -19.22 83.89 -55.67
N SER A 197 -20.02 84.95 -55.50
CA SER A 197 -19.67 86.33 -55.82
C SER A 197 -18.96 87.08 -54.68
N CYS A 198 -19.53 87.09 -53.46
CA CYS A 198 -18.99 87.87 -52.34
C CYS A 198 -18.26 87.04 -51.27
N LYS A 199 -18.29 85.70 -51.36
CA LYS A 199 -17.65 84.75 -50.42
C LYS A 199 -18.19 84.73 -48.98
N ASN A 200 -19.28 85.44 -48.70
CA ASN A 200 -20.01 85.32 -47.43
C ASN A 200 -20.50 83.88 -47.22
N ILE A 201 -20.58 83.45 -45.96
CA ILE A 201 -21.05 82.13 -45.56
C ILE A 201 -22.53 82.20 -45.21
N ARG A 202 -23.32 81.21 -45.65
CA ARG A 202 -24.71 81.07 -45.21
C ARG A 202 -24.79 80.21 -43.96
N ASP A 203 -25.45 80.72 -42.92
CA ASP A 203 -25.68 79.99 -41.67
C ASP A 203 -26.90 79.05 -41.73
N ASP A 204 -27.09 78.25 -40.67
CA ASP A 204 -28.20 77.30 -40.53
C ASP A 204 -29.59 77.95 -40.49
N LYS A 205 -29.66 79.25 -40.18
CA LYS A 205 -30.90 80.04 -40.19
C LYS A 205 -31.17 80.67 -41.57
N GLY A 206 -30.20 80.54 -42.49
CA GLY A 206 -30.27 80.99 -43.86
C GLY A 206 -29.75 82.41 -44.11
N TYR A 207 -29.17 83.08 -43.12
CA TYR A 207 -28.57 84.41 -43.26
C TYR A 207 -27.14 84.33 -43.80
N TRP A 208 -26.69 85.40 -44.46
CA TRP A 208 -25.34 85.51 -44.99
C TRP A 208 -24.48 86.34 -44.04
N ASN A 209 -23.42 85.75 -43.53
CA ASN A 209 -22.47 86.37 -42.62
C ASN A 209 -21.10 86.46 -43.28
N ASP A 210 -20.29 87.44 -42.86
CA ASP A 210 -18.91 87.54 -43.31
C ASP A 210 -18.09 86.36 -42.77
N LEU A 211 -17.09 85.95 -43.56
CA LEU A 211 -16.28 84.76 -43.30
C LEU A 211 -15.64 84.75 -41.90
N GLU A 212 -15.04 85.87 -41.52
CA GLU A 212 -14.33 86.01 -40.23
C GLU A 212 -15.29 85.87 -39.05
N VAL A 213 -16.45 86.53 -39.11
CA VAL A 213 -17.48 86.49 -38.07
C VAL A 213 -18.01 85.06 -37.92
N TYR A 214 -18.36 84.42 -39.03
CA TYR A 214 -18.90 83.07 -39.00
C TYR A 214 -17.92 82.06 -38.40
N ILE A 215 -16.64 82.10 -38.81
CA ILE A 215 -15.64 81.15 -38.31
C ILE A 215 -15.33 81.40 -36.82
N SER A 216 -15.19 82.65 -36.38
CA SER A 216 -14.93 82.94 -34.97
C SER A 216 -16.09 82.58 -34.05
N GLU A 217 -17.34 82.63 -34.53
CA GLU A 217 -18.50 82.19 -33.74
C GLU A 217 -18.65 80.66 -33.67
N HIS A 218 -18.18 79.94 -34.70
CA HIS A 218 -18.37 78.50 -34.83
C HIS A 218 -17.09 77.67 -34.60
N SER A 219 -15.98 78.31 -34.21
CA SER A 219 -14.71 77.65 -33.89
C SER A 219 -13.91 78.44 -32.86
N GLU A 220 -12.94 77.80 -32.22
CA GLU A 220 -12.02 78.45 -31.26
C GLU A 220 -10.88 79.23 -31.95
N ILE A 221 -11.11 79.75 -33.17
CA ILE A 221 -10.11 80.45 -33.98
C ILE A 221 -10.22 81.97 -33.78
N GLU A 222 -9.11 82.59 -33.39
CA GLU A 222 -8.95 84.04 -33.35
C GLU A 222 -8.24 84.56 -34.61
N PHE A 223 -8.85 85.53 -35.30
CA PHE A 223 -8.23 86.19 -36.45
C PHE A 223 -7.33 87.34 -36.00
N SER A 224 -6.11 87.37 -36.55
CA SER A 224 -5.24 88.54 -36.48
C SER A 224 -5.26 89.27 -37.82
N HIS A 225 -5.57 90.56 -37.80
CA HIS A 225 -5.55 91.38 -39.00
C HIS A 225 -4.11 91.81 -39.31
N SER A 226 -3.48 91.13 -40.26
CA SER A 226 -2.18 91.50 -40.80
C SER A 226 -2.29 91.80 -42.30
N LEU A 227 -1.49 92.74 -42.79
CA LEU A 227 -1.38 93.00 -44.22
C LEU A 227 -0.41 91.99 -44.84
N CYS A 228 -0.85 91.28 -45.88
CA CYS A 228 0.07 90.45 -46.64
C CYS A 228 1.11 91.34 -47.38
N PRO A 229 2.27 90.79 -47.77
CA PRO A 229 3.31 91.54 -48.47
C PRO A 229 2.81 92.28 -49.72
N ASP A 230 1.89 91.68 -50.49
CA ASP A 230 1.34 92.29 -51.70
C ASP A 230 0.47 93.51 -51.40
N CYS A 231 -0.44 93.40 -50.42
CA CYS A 231 -1.26 94.52 -49.97
C CYS A 231 -0.39 95.63 -49.36
N LEU A 232 0.64 95.26 -48.58
CA LEU A 232 1.58 96.22 -48.01
C LEU A 232 2.35 96.96 -49.11
N LYS A 233 2.81 96.26 -50.16
CA LYS A 233 3.49 96.85 -51.31
C LYS A 233 2.59 97.84 -52.07
N ASN A 234 1.33 97.47 -52.27
CA ASN A 234 0.41 98.26 -53.08
C ASN A 234 -0.11 99.51 -52.34
N HIS A 235 -0.45 99.37 -51.06
CA HIS A 235 -1.06 100.46 -50.28
C HIS A 235 -0.03 101.29 -49.50
N TYR A 236 1.11 100.70 -49.14
CA TYR A 236 2.17 101.34 -48.35
C TYR A 236 3.56 101.07 -48.95
N PRO A 237 3.82 101.50 -50.20
CA PRO A 237 5.04 101.15 -50.94
C PRO A 237 6.34 101.61 -50.27
N GLU A 238 6.32 102.75 -49.56
CA GLU A 238 7.49 103.26 -48.84
C GLU A 238 7.79 102.46 -47.56
N GLU A 239 6.75 102.07 -46.82
CA GLU A 239 6.87 101.18 -45.66
C GLU A 239 7.34 99.77 -46.08
N TYR A 240 6.85 99.28 -47.23
CA TYR A 240 7.27 98.01 -47.82
C TYR A 240 8.77 98.00 -48.14
N LYS A 241 9.29 99.02 -48.85
CA LYS A 241 10.72 99.13 -49.16
C LYS A 241 11.56 99.18 -47.88
N ARG A 242 11.15 99.97 -46.90
CA ARG A 242 11.84 100.11 -45.62
C ARG A 242 11.91 98.79 -44.83
N LEU A 243 10.84 98.00 -44.84
CA LEU A 243 10.79 96.70 -44.17
C LEU A 243 11.58 95.63 -44.94
N GLN A 244 11.61 95.72 -46.26
CA GLN A 244 12.43 94.86 -47.13
C GLN A 244 13.94 95.13 -46.93
N GLU A 245 14.37 96.39 -46.91
CA GLU A 245 15.76 96.79 -46.67
C GLU A 245 16.28 96.39 -45.28
N LYS A 246 15.40 96.37 -44.27
CA LYS A 246 15.71 95.92 -42.91
C LYS A 246 15.65 94.40 -42.73
N GLY A 247 15.35 93.63 -43.78
CA GLY A 247 15.24 92.17 -43.74
C GLY A 247 14.11 91.65 -42.84
N LYS A 248 13.10 92.48 -42.55
CA LYS A 248 11.99 92.13 -41.63
C LYS A 248 10.72 91.66 -42.34
N LEU A 249 10.75 91.58 -43.67
CA LEU A 249 9.63 91.08 -44.47
C LEU A 249 9.97 89.68 -44.98
N VAL A 250 9.19 88.67 -44.58
CA VAL A 250 9.29 87.31 -45.14
C VAL A 250 8.46 87.29 -46.42
N LEU A 251 9.13 87.21 -47.55
CA LEU A 251 8.47 87.07 -48.84
C LEU A 251 8.10 85.61 -49.09
N PRO A 252 6.91 85.32 -49.62
CA PRO A 252 6.59 83.97 -50.06
C PRO A 252 7.64 83.52 -51.09
N PRO A 253 8.03 82.23 -51.12
CA PRO A 253 8.99 81.73 -52.08
C PRO A 253 8.51 82.03 -53.50
N GLU A 254 9.41 82.53 -54.37
CA GLU A 254 9.10 82.70 -55.78
C GLU A 254 8.68 81.33 -56.35
N LYS A 255 7.49 81.27 -56.94
CA LYS A 255 6.97 80.07 -57.60
C LYS A 255 7.72 79.78 -58.88
#